data_AF-A0A0K6GH52-F1
#
_entry.id   AF-A0A0K6GH52-F1
#
_cell.length_a   1.000
_cell.length_b   1.000
_cell.length_c   1.000
_cell.angle_alpha   90.00
_cell.angle_beta   90.00
_cell.angle_gamma   90.00
#
_symmetry.space_group_name_H-M   'P 1'
#
loop_
_entity.id
_entity.type
_entity.pdbx_description
1 polymer ?
#
loop_
_entity_poly.entity_id
_entity_poly.type
_entity_poly.pdbx_seq_one_letter_code
_entity_poly.pdbx_strand_id
1 'polypeptide(L)'
;MTYADYFGGGKYYDRPHYLERNFISMPTRNNTVVAVPASEDGSMLSERYTETMMNNIINGGNDFESFRGPFEGIPHAAIHDTIGGDMGPSSSPSEPLFWLHHTNVDRWWWKWQHLNNSANALQYTGNKVQGSSELDATAQDIMPFLGLMGLGDLPVSDVLLTNTSKLCYTYDY
;
A
#
# COMPACT_ATOMS: atom_id res chain seq x y z
N MET A 1 0.70 -1.58 -25.14
CA MET A 1 0.01 -1.52 -23.84
C MET A 1 -1.20 -2.43 -23.93
N THR A 2 -1.09 -3.64 -23.40
CA THR A 2 -2.21 -4.54 -23.19
C THR A 2 -2.32 -4.69 -21.68
N TYR A 3 -3.29 -4.01 -21.07
CA TYR A 3 -3.64 -4.24 -19.68
C TYR A 3 -4.25 -5.64 -19.61
N ALA A 4 -3.61 -6.53 -18.86
CA ALA A 4 -4.10 -7.88 -18.66
C ALA A 4 -5.35 -7.81 -17.77
N ASP A 5 -6.49 -8.11 -18.38
CA ASP A 5 -7.72 -8.51 -17.70
C ASP A 5 -7.43 -9.71 -16.81
N TYR A 6 -7.56 -9.60 -15.49
CA TYR A 6 -7.55 -10.77 -14.63
C TYR A 6 -8.49 -10.59 -13.45
N PHE A 7 -9.75 -11.00 -13.69
CA PHE A 7 -10.66 -11.80 -12.84
C PHE A 7 -12.10 -11.60 -13.35
N GLY A 8 -12.46 -12.28 -14.44
CA GLY A 8 -13.79 -12.87 -14.66
C GLY A 8 -15.04 -11.99 -14.81
N GLY A 9 -14.97 -10.67 -14.73
CA GLY A 9 -16.13 -9.78 -14.96
C GLY A 9 -15.77 -8.68 -15.93
N GLY A 10 -16.32 -8.71 -17.15
CA GLY A 10 -16.15 -7.61 -18.10
C GLY A 10 -16.56 -6.28 -17.47
N LYS A 11 -15.71 -5.25 -17.57
CA LYS A 11 -16.05 -3.89 -17.15
C LYS A 11 -17.02 -3.32 -18.18
N TYR A 12 -18.30 -3.39 -17.87
CA TYR A 12 -19.39 -2.80 -18.63
C TYR A 12 -19.42 -1.29 -18.33
N TYR A 13 -18.71 -0.49 -19.15
CA TYR A 13 -18.70 0.98 -19.03
C TYR A 13 -20.02 1.64 -19.47
N ASP A 14 -20.96 0.85 -19.96
CA ASP A 14 -22.31 1.23 -20.40
C ASP A 14 -23.35 1.19 -19.25
N ARG A 15 -22.95 0.80 -18.04
CA ARG A 15 -23.83 0.79 -16.87
C ARG A 15 -23.18 1.49 -15.66
N PRO A 16 -23.99 2.10 -14.77
CA PRO A 16 -23.48 2.65 -13.52
C PRO A 16 -22.75 1.59 -12.70
N HIS A 17 -21.55 1.94 -12.23
CA HIS A 17 -20.84 1.17 -11.21
C HIS A 17 -21.30 1.62 -9.83
N TYR A 18 -21.75 0.68 -9.01
CA TYR A 18 -22.08 0.94 -7.61
C TYR A 18 -20.90 0.51 -6.75
N LEU A 19 -20.59 1.33 -5.75
CA LEU A 19 -19.47 1.05 -4.85
C LEU A 19 -19.70 -0.26 -4.09
N GLU A 20 -18.76 -1.19 -4.20
CA GLU A 20 -18.82 -2.50 -3.55
C GLU A 20 -17.83 -2.61 -2.40
N ARG A 21 -18.32 -3.13 -1.25
CA ARG A 21 -17.52 -3.48 -0.07
C ARG A 21 -18.04 -4.79 0.49
N ASN A 22 -17.13 -5.68 0.87
CA ASN A 22 -17.49 -7.02 1.34
C ASN A 22 -17.26 -7.22 2.84
N PHE A 23 -16.33 -6.47 3.45
CA PHE A 23 -15.95 -6.59 4.87
C PHE A 23 -15.71 -8.05 5.28
N ILE A 24 -14.47 -8.54 5.16
CA ILE A 24 -14.10 -9.93 5.48
C ILE A 24 -13.19 -10.03 6.70
N SER A 25 -13.21 -11.20 7.31
CA SER A 25 -12.25 -11.71 8.31
C SER A 25 -11.65 -13.01 7.80
N MET A 26 -10.43 -13.37 8.23
CA MET A 26 -9.81 -14.66 7.88
C MET A 26 -9.35 -15.45 9.12
N PRO A 27 -10.27 -15.87 10.01
CA PRO A 27 -9.90 -16.66 11.19
C PRO A 27 -9.31 -18.01 10.80
N THR A 28 -8.46 -18.55 11.67
CA THR A 28 -8.00 -19.93 11.57
C THR A 28 -9.03 -20.87 12.20
N ARG A 29 -9.65 -21.74 11.38
CA ARG A 29 -10.59 -22.78 11.81
C ARG A 29 -10.01 -24.14 11.43
N ASN A 30 -9.86 -25.06 12.39
CA ASN A 30 -9.25 -26.39 12.18
C ASN A 30 -7.91 -26.33 11.41
N ASN A 31 -6.98 -25.48 11.86
CA ASN A 31 -5.67 -25.26 11.24
C ASN A 31 -5.71 -24.74 9.78
N THR A 32 -6.86 -24.25 9.31
CA THR A 32 -7.03 -23.67 7.98
C THR A 32 -7.49 -22.23 8.09
N VAL A 33 -6.88 -21.33 7.32
CA VAL A 33 -7.34 -19.94 7.19
C VAL A 33 -8.57 -19.91 6.28
N VAL A 34 -9.69 -19.37 6.77
CA VAL A 34 -10.95 -19.34 6.03
C VAL A 34 -11.47 -17.91 5.96
N ALA A 35 -11.73 -17.41 4.77
CA ALA A 35 -12.38 -16.11 4.58
C ALA A 35 -13.87 -16.22 4.95
N VAL A 36 -14.32 -15.35 5.86
CA VAL A 36 -15.71 -15.26 6.32
C VAL A 36 -16.15 -13.80 6.32
N PRO A 37 -17.46 -13.51 6.23
CA PRO A 37 -17.97 -12.16 6.47
C PRO A 37 -17.51 -11.63 7.83
N ALA A 38 -17.10 -10.37 7.89
CA ALA A 38 -16.70 -9.72 9.15
C ALA A 38 -17.85 -9.68 10.16
N SER A 39 -19.11 -9.83 9.74
CA SER A 39 -20.24 -10.00 10.65
C SER A 39 -20.21 -11.31 11.46
N GLU A 40 -19.46 -12.32 11.02
CA GLU A 40 -19.32 -13.60 11.75
C GLU A 40 -18.27 -13.53 12.87
N ASP A 41 -17.15 -12.85 12.62
CA ASP A 41 -15.95 -12.91 13.48
C ASP A 41 -15.56 -11.54 14.05
N GLY A 42 -15.90 -10.45 13.37
CA GLY A 42 -15.65 -9.07 13.80
C GLY A 42 -14.18 -8.64 13.81
N SER A 43 -13.24 -9.56 13.58
CA SER A 43 -11.80 -9.27 13.66
C SER A 43 -11.33 -8.30 12.61
N MET A 44 -11.91 -8.32 11.40
CA MET A 44 -11.49 -7.51 10.26
C MET A 44 -9.98 -7.62 9.96
N LEU A 45 -9.36 -8.78 10.26
CA LEU A 45 -7.91 -9.00 10.18
C LEU A 45 -7.08 -8.13 11.14
N SER A 46 -7.67 -7.65 12.25
CA SER A 46 -7.01 -6.75 13.20
C SER A 46 -5.70 -7.26 13.78
N GLU A 47 -5.51 -8.57 13.86
CA GLU A 47 -4.24 -9.19 14.24
C GLU A 47 -3.07 -8.80 13.33
N ARG A 48 -3.34 -8.39 12.08
CA ARG A 48 -2.34 -8.02 11.06
C ARG A 48 -1.94 -6.54 11.10
N TYR A 49 -2.61 -5.73 11.90
CA TYR A 49 -2.31 -4.29 12.04
C TYR A 49 -2.40 -3.83 13.50
N THR A 50 -2.08 -4.72 14.44
CA THR A 50 -1.91 -4.37 15.86
C THR A 50 -0.70 -3.47 16.07
N GLU A 51 -0.70 -2.68 17.14
CA GLU A 51 0.45 -1.86 17.53
C GLU A 51 1.74 -2.70 17.64
N THR A 52 1.67 -3.90 18.22
CA THR A 52 2.81 -4.82 18.31
C THR A 52 3.31 -5.23 16.93
N MET A 53 2.41 -5.58 16.00
CA MET A 53 2.80 -5.92 14.62
C MET A 53 3.51 -4.73 13.95
N MET A 54 2.92 -3.53 14.04
CA MET A 54 3.48 -2.32 13.42
C MET A 54 4.85 -1.99 14.01
N ASN A 55 5.01 -2.06 15.33
CA ASN A 55 6.28 -1.80 16.00
C ASN A 55 7.36 -2.84 15.63
N ASN A 56 6.98 -4.11 15.46
CA ASN A 56 7.92 -5.14 15.03
C ASN A 56 8.41 -4.90 13.59
N ILE A 57 7.52 -4.54 12.67
CA ILE A 57 7.88 -4.21 11.28
C ILE A 57 8.80 -2.99 11.26
N ILE A 58 8.42 -1.93 11.97
CA ILE A 58 9.22 -0.69 12.03
C ILE A 58 10.61 -0.93 12.62
N ASN A 59 10.71 -1.61 13.77
CA ASN A 59 12.00 -1.80 14.45
C ASN A 59 12.85 -2.89 13.78
N GLY A 60 12.24 -3.82 13.05
CA GLY A 60 12.91 -4.86 12.28
C GLY A 60 13.38 -4.39 10.90
N GLY A 61 12.81 -3.31 10.37
CA GLY A 61 13.17 -2.70 9.08
C GLY A 61 14.49 -1.95 9.16
N ASN A 62 15.61 -2.66 9.17
CA ASN A 62 16.94 -2.05 9.17
C ASN A 62 17.33 -1.46 7.80
N ASP A 63 16.60 -1.85 6.76
CA ASP A 63 16.73 -1.37 5.39
C ASP A 63 15.35 -1.33 4.70
N PHE A 64 15.29 -0.75 3.50
CA PHE A 64 14.05 -0.57 2.76
C PHE A 64 13.29 -1.87 2.53
N GLU A 65 13.96 -2.96 2.16
CA GLU A 65 13.29 -4.23 1.82
C GLU A 65 12.79 -4.96 3.07
N SER A 66 13.55 -4.94 4.16
CA SER A 66 13.15 -5.49 5.45
C SER A 66 11.97 -4.73 6.10
N PHE A 67 11.77 -3.46 5.74
CA PHE A 67 10.56 -2.71 6.08
C PHE A 67 9.41 -2.97 5.10
N ARG A 68 9.63 -2.69 3.81
CA ARG A 68 8.62 -2.71 2.74
C ARG A 68 7.96 -4.08 2.62
N GLY A 69 8.74 -5.16 2.60
CA GLY A 69 8.20 -6.50 2.38
C GLY A 69 7.12 -6.89 3.39
N PRO A 70 7.42 -6.92 4.70
CA PRO A 70 6.43 -7.19 5.74
C PRO A 70 5.29 -6.17 5.79
N PHE A 71 5.58 -4.87 5.59
CA PHE A 71 4.58 -3.81 5.65
C PHE A 71 3.54 -3.92 4.52
N GLU A 72 4.00 -4.09 3.29
CA GLU A 72 3.13 -4.23 2.11
C GLU A 72 2.32 -5.54 2.14
N GLY A 73 2.94 -6.63 2.62
CA GLY A 73 2.35 -7.96 2.62
C GLY A 73 1.42 -8.27 3.80
N ILE A 74 1.51 -7.51 4.90
CA ILE A 74 0.74 -7.79 6.13
C ILE A 74 -0.28 -6.68 6.40
N PRO A 75 0.06 -5.51 6.98
CA PRO A 75 -0.94 -4.50 7.33
C PRO A 75 -1.56 -3.78 6.11
N HIS A 76 -0.78 -3.51 5.06
CA HIS A 76 -1.31 -2.90 3.83
C HIS A 76 -2.31 -3.84 3.14
N ALA A 77 -1.88 -5.06 2.83
CA ALA A 77 -2.73 -6.09 2.25
C ALA A 77 -3.98 -6.37 3.11
N ALA A 78 -3.85 -6.42 4.45
CA ALA A 78 -4.97 -6.69 5.34
C ALA A 78 -6.11 -5.68 5.21
N ILE A 79 -5.83 -4.38 5.07
CA ILE A 79 -6.90 -3.38 4.91
C ILE A 79 -7.58 -3.49 3.54
N HIS A 80 -6.79 -3.75 2.49
CA HIS A 80 -7.33 -4.04 1.16
C HIS A 80 -8.26 -5.26 1.17
N ASP A 81 -7.78 -6.37 1.74
CA ASP A 81 -8.51 -7.62 1.87
C ASP A 81 -9.77 -7.44 2.69
N THR A 82 -9.65 -6.85 3.88
CA THR A 82 -10.75 -6.64 4.81
C THR A 82 -11.87 -5.84 4.19
N ILE A 83 -11.63 -4.69 3.58
CA ILE A 83 -12.72 -3.92 2.95
C ILE A 83 -13.32 -4.69 1.78
N GLY A 84 -12.47 -5.33 0.97
CA GLY A 84 -12.86 -6.13 -0.19
C GLY A 84 -13.63 -5.30 -1.23
N GLY A 85 -14.37 -5.99 -2.11
CA GLY A 85 -15.10 -5.33 -3.20
C GLY A 85 -14.16 -4.49 -4.07
N ASP A 86 -14.47 -3.21 -4.22
CA ASP A 86 -13.66 -2.28 -5.01
C ASP A 86 -12.27 -2.03 -4.42
N MET A 87 -12.04 -2.29 -3.14
CA MET A 87 -10.73 -2.12 -2.48
C MET A 87 -9.73 -3.26 -2.79
N GLY A 88 -10.19 -4.40 -3.29
CA GLY A 88 -9.34 -5.57 -3.57
C GLY A 88 -8.49 -5.51 -4.85
N PRO A 89 -9.04 -5.17 -6.04
CA PRO A 89 -8.30 -5.22 -7.29
C PRO A 89 -7.28 -4.08 -7.44
N SER A 90 -6.48 -4.11 -8.50
CA SER A 90 -5.57 -3.01 -8.86
C SER A 90 -6.26 -1.67 -9.15
N SER A 91 -7.58 -1.69 -9.32
CA SER A 91 -8.43 -0.50 -9.40
C SER A 91 -8.92 0.01 -8.04
N SER A 92 -8.31 -0.44 -6.93
CA SER A 92 -8.61 0.01 -5.56
C SER A 92 -8.63 1.52 -5.34
N PRO A 93 -7.90 2.37 -6.08
CA PRO A 93 -8.08 3.83 -5.99
C PRO A 93 -9.50 4.33 -6.32
N SER A 94 -10.34 3.51 -6.94
CA SER A 94 -11.74 3.83 -7.23
C SER A 94 -12.63 3.84 -5.98
N GLU A 95 -12.18 3.20 -4.88
CA GLU A 95 -12.84 3.22 -3.59
C GLU A 95 -12.32 4.39 -2.73
N PRO A 96 -13.15 5.35 -2.28
CA PRO A 96 -12.67 6.50 -1.51
C PRO A 96 -11.84 6.19 -0.24
N LEU A 97 -12.04 5.05 0.41
CA LEU A 97 -11.23 4.65 1.58
C LEU A 97 -9.76 4.35 1.22
N PHE A 98 -9.44 4.12 -0.06
CA PHE A 98 -8.07 3.96 -0.55
C PHE A 98 -7.17 5.10 -0.11
N TRP A 99 -7.63 6.34 -0.27
CA TRP A 99 -6.81 7.52 0.00
C TRP A 99 -6.52 7.70 1.48
N LEU A 100 -7.47 7.36 2.36
CA LEU A 100 -7.25 7.34 3.80
C LEU A 100 -6.29 6.22 4.21
N HIS A 101 -6.45 5.04 3.62
CA HIS A 101 -5.54 3.92 3.83
C HIS A 101 -4.10 4.29 3.43
N HIS A 102 -3.90 4.79 2.20
CA HIS A 102 -2.58 5.15 1.69
C HIS A 102 -1.96 6.37 2.36
N THR A 103 -2.77 7.28 2.91
CA THR A 103 -2.27 8.34 3.80
C THR A 103 -1.63 7.72 5.06
N ASN A 104 -2.23 6.67 5.62
CA ASN A 104 -1.64 5.96 6.76
C ASN A 104 -0.43 5.10 6.36
N VAL A 105 -0.43 4.50 5.16
CA VAL A 105 0.76 3.82 4.59
C VAL A 105 1.93 4.81 4.52
N ASP A 106 1.71 5.98 3.93
CA ASP A 106 2.69 7.05 3.83
C ASP A 106 3.17 7.53 5.21
N ARG A 107 2.25 7.67 6.18
CA ARG A 107 2.63 7.98 7.57
C ARG A 107 3.59 6.96 8.18
N TRP A 108 3.39 5.67 7.96
CA TRP A 108 4.29 4.64 8.49
C TRP A 108 5.63 4.60 7.76
N TRP A 109 5.64 4.83 6.44
CA TRP A 109 6.86 5.03 5.68
C TRP A 109 7.65 6.25 6.19
N TRP A 110 6.99 7.39 6.37
CA TRP A 110 7.56 8.59 6.95
C TRP A 110 8.14 8.32 8.34
N LYS A 111 7.41 7.61 9.22
CA LYS A 111 7.92 7.21 10.54
C LYS A 111 9.19 6.39 10.41
N TRP A 112 9.21 5.39 9.52
CA TRP A 112 10.38 4.54 9.28
C TRP A 112 11.60 5.32 8.76
N GLN A 113 11.40 6.28 7.85
CA GLN A 113 12.45 7.16 7.34
C GLN A 113 13.08 8.03 8.43
N HIS A 114 12.29 8.46 9.42
CA HIS A 114 12.74 9.29 10.55
C HIS A 114 13.39 8.48 11.69
N LEU A 115 13.36 7.15 11.61
CA LEU A 115 14.09 6.28 12.53
C LEU A 115 15.56 6.12 12.10
N ASN A 116 16.37 5.64 13.04
CA ASN A 116 17.78 5.31 12.83
C ASN A 116 18.64 6.45 12.23
N ASN A 117 18.51 7.66 12.78
CA ASN A 117 19.36 8.82 12.48
C ASN A 117 19.47 9.18 10.99
N SER A 118 18.39 9.02 10.21
CA SER A 118 18.31 9.33 8.77
C SER A 118 18.99 8.34 7.80
N ALA A 119 19.57 7.24 8.29
CA ALA A 119 20.12 6.19 7.41
C ALA A 119 19.06 5.57 6.48
N ASN A 120 17.79 5.64 6.90
CA ASN A 120 16.64 5.13 6.15
C ASN A 120 16.04 6.15 5.18
N ALA A 121 16.28 7.44 5.40
CA ALA A 121 15.52 8.53 4.77
C ALA A 121 15.54 8.46 3.23
N LEU A 122 16.69 8.11 2.65
CA LEU A 122 16.88 8.06 1.20
C LEU A 122 16.91 6.64 0.64
N GLN A 123 16.60 5.62 1.44
CA GLN A 123 16.59 4.25 0.94
C GLN A 123 15.38 4.03 0.04
N TYR A 124 15.68 3.64 -1.20
CA TYR A 124 14.73 3.27 -2.22
C TYR A 124 15.46 2.28 -3.15
N THR A 125 15.05 1.01 -3.10
CA THR A 125 15.68 -0.08 -3.85
C THR A 125 14.59 -1.00 -4.40
N GLY A 126 14.98 -2.09 -5.07
CA GLY A 126 14.03 -3.01 -5.67
C GLY A 126 14.05 -2.94 -7.20
N ASN A 127 13.04 -3.54 -7.80
CA ASN A 127 12.87 -3.67 -9.25
C ASN A 127 11.88 -2.62 -9.78
N LYS A 128 12.12 -2.10 -10.99
CA LYS A 128 11.17 -1.18 -11.64
C LYS A 128 9.97 -1.88 -12.29
N VAL A 129 10.12 -3.16 -12.63
CA VAL A 129 9.12 -3.93 -13.37
C VAL A 129 8.65 -5.10 -12.52
N GLN A 130 7.35 -5.15 -12.21
CA GLN A 130 6.75 -6.23 -11.43
C GLN A 130 7.13 -7.62 -11.99
N GLY A 131 7.61 -8.51 -11.13
CA GLY A 131 8.06 -9.86 -11.51
C GLY A 131 9.49 -9.94 -12.04
N SER A 132 10.18 -8.82 -12.23
CA SER A 132 11.62 -8.80 -12.52
C SER A 132 12.44 -9.12 -11.27
N SER A 133 13.55 -9.85 -11.44
CA SER A 133 14.58 -10.05 -10.42
C SER A 133 15.65 -8.96 -10.41
N GLU A 134 15.66 -8.05 -11.38
CA GLU A 134 16.65 -6.98 -11.49
C GLU A 134 16.37 -5.89 -10.45
N LEU A 135 17.35 -5.58 -9.61
CA LEU A 135 17.27 -4.54 -8.58
C LEU A 135 17.80 -3.20 -9.11
N ASP A 136 17.06 -2.60 -10.03
CA ASP A 136 17.49 -1.46 -10.86
C ASP A 136 16.71 -0.16 -10.60
N ALA A 137 15.93 -0.10 -9.51
CA ALA A 137 15.24 1.09 -9.07
C ALA A 137 16.18 2.10 -8.39
N THR A 138 15.99 3.37 -8.70
CA THR A 138 16.81 4.50 -8.25
C THR A 138 15.95 5.74 -8.00
N ALA A 139 16.45 6.66 -7.18
CA ALA A 139 15.75 7.93 -6.94
C ALA A 139 15.68 8.83 -8.19
N GLN A 140 16.42 8.52 -9.26
CA GLN A 140 16.43 9.27 -10.52
C GLN A 140 15.36 8.78 -11.51
N ASP A 141 14.73 7.64 -11.24
CA ASP A 141 13.65 7.15 -12.10
C ASP A 141 12.47 8.11 -12.10
N ILE A 142 11.90 8.30 -13.29
CA ILE A 142 10.75 9.20 -13.49
C ILE A 142 9.48 8.46 -13.07
N MET A 143 8.80 8.98 -12.06
CA MET A 143 7.50 8.50 -11.59
C MET A 143 6.39 9.14 -12.43
N PRO A 144 5.56 8.33 -13.12
CA PRO A 144 4.45 8.86 -13.89
C PRO A 144 3.32 9.32 -12.96
N PHE A 145 3.00 10.62 -12.98
CA PHE A 145 1.88 11.19 -12.23
C PHE A 145 0.63 11.37 -13.09
N LEU A 146 0.74 11.18 -14.41
CA LEU A 146 -0.38 11.24 -15.35
C LEU A 146 -1.18 12.55 -15.26
N GLY A 147 -0.50 13.64 -14.91
CA GLY A 147 -1.09 14.98 -14.74
C GLY A 147 -1.84 15.21 -13.42
N LEU A 148 -1.90 14.22 -12.51
CA LEU A 148 -2.62 14.35 -11.23
C LEU A 148 -2.06 15.45 -10.32
N MET A 149 -0.77 15.77 -10.44
CA MET A 149 -0.13 16.82 -9.66
C MET A 149 -0.23 18.22 -10.29
N GLY A 150 -0.85 18.36 -11.48
CA GLY A 150 -0.77 19.60 -12.27
C GLY A 150 0.64 19.96 -12.72
N LEU A 151 1.59 19.04 -12.53
CA LEU A 151 2.99 19.08 -12.94
C LEU A 151 3.24 17.95 -13.94
N GLY A 152 4.36 18.04 -14.67
CA GLY A 152 4.88 16.89 -15.42
C GLY A 152 5.35 15.78 -14.48
N ASP A 153 5.64 14.61 -15.05
CA ASP A 153 6.20 13.48 -14.30
C ASP A 153 7.51 13.91 -13.59
N LEU A 154 7.70 13.43 -12.36
CA LEU A 154 8.77 13.87 -11.47
C LEU A 154 9.73 12.72 -11.19
N PRO A 155 11.03 12.99 -10.96
CA PRO A 155 11.92 11.96 -10.44
C PRO A 155 11.47 11.54 -9.03
N VAL A 156 11.67 10.26 -8.68
CA VAL A 156 11.37 9.75 -7.33
C VAL A 156 11.98 10.63 -6.24
N SER A 157 13.19 11.17 -6.46
CA SER A 157 13.88 12.06 -5.52
C SER A 157 13.09 13.32 -5.13
N ASP A 158 12.20 13.80 -5.99
CA ASP A 158 11.39 15.00 -5.72
C ASP A 158 10.24 14.71 -4.75
N VAL A 159 9.85 13.45 -4.61
CA VAL A 159 8.69 13.00 -3.83
C VAL A 159 9.02 11.93 -2.80
N LEU A 160 10.30 11.57 -2.65
CA LEU A 160 10.76 10.55 -1.71
C LEU A 160 10.65 10.98 -0.24
N LEU A 161 10.68 12.29 0.02
CA LEU A 161 10.58 12.87 1.36
C LEU A 161 9.41 13.84 1.41
N THR A 162 8.82 14.02 2.59
CA THR A 162 7.65 14.91 2.79
C THR A 162 8.03 16.40 2.86
N ASN A 163 9.33 16.72 2.81
CA ASN A 163 9.91 18.06 2.98
C ASN A 163 10.86 18.45 1.82
N THR A 164 10.42 18.27 0.58
CA THR A 164 11.16 18.66 -0.63
C THR A 164 10.70 20.01 -1.17
N SER A 165 11.19 20.41 -2.35
CA SER A 165 10.62 21.55 -3.08
C SER A 165 9.22 21.31 -3.63
N LYS A 166 8.76 20.05 -3.67
CA LYS A 166 7.45 19.63 -4.18
C LYS A 166 6.46 19.28 -3.08
N LEU A 167 6.95 18.75 -1.96
CA LEU A 167 6.15 18.33 -0.82
C LEU A 167 6.55 19.12 0.44
N CYS A 168 5.56 19.58 1.20
CA CYS A 168 5.80 20.32 2.44
C CYS A 168 4.72 19.96 3.47
N TYR A 169 4.80 18.74 4.00
CA TYR A 169 3.90 18.25 5.05
C TYR A 169 4.63 17.35 6.06
N THR A 170 3.98 17.12 7.19
CA THR A 170 4.42 16.20 8.25
C THR A 170 3.22 15.47 8.82
N TYR A 171 3.49 14.38 9.52
CA TYR A 171 2.49 13.70 10.35
C TYR A 171 2.71 13.99 11.82
N ASP A 172 1.63 13.94 12.59
CA ASP A 172 1.70 13.95 14.04
C ASP A 172 2.22 12.59 14.57
N TYR A 173 3.06 12.68 15.59
CA TYR A 173 3.75 11.54 16.21
C TYR A 173 2.81 10.66 17.04
#